data_AF-A0A965LNJ6-F1
#
_entry.id   AF-A0A965LNJ6-F1
#
_cell.length_a   1.000
_cell.length_b   1.000
_cell.length_c   1.000
_cell.angle_alpha   90.00
_cell.angle_beta   90.00
_cell.angle_gamma   90.00
#
_symmetry.space_group_name_H-M   'P 1'
#
loop_
_entity.id
_entity.type
_entity.pdbx_description
1 polymer ?
#
loop_
_entity_poly.entity_id
_entity_poly.type
_entity_poly.pdbx_seq_one_letter_code
_entity_poly.pdbx_strand_id
1 'polypeptide(L)'
;MPTIQQLIRQGRSSKSSKTKTPALKGSPQRRGVCTRVFTTTPKKPNSALRKVARVRLTSGVEITAYIPGEGHNLQEHSIVLVRGGRVRDLPGVRYKVIRGALDAAGVKDRKQSRSRRKGPVARREFAADPVYRSSLVTQIVNKVMLHGKKSIAESIVYDAMKVMEAKMGAEPLTAVKRAVDNVKPPLEVRSRRVGGATYQVPVEVRPRRATTLAIRWIVENARSRREKTMAECLASELMDASNGLGASMKKREDMQKMAESNKAFAHYRW
;
A
#
# COMPACT_ATOMS: atom_id res chain seq x y z
N MET A 1 -4.14 -11.15 -53.33
CA MET A 1 -3.72 -9.73 -53.31
C MET A 1 -4.60 -8.95 -54.28
N PRO A 2 -5.03 -7.71 -53.96
CA PRO A 2 -5.84 -6.91 -54.88
C PRO A 2 -5.02 -6.40 -56.07
N THR A 3 -5.63 -6.31 -57.26
CA THR A 3 -4.98 -5.82 -58.49
C THR A 3 -4.90 -4.28 -58.51
N ILE A 4 -4.00 -3.73 -59.32
CA ILE A 4 -3.81 -2.27 -59.45
C ILE A 4 -5.12 -1.57 -59.87
N GLN A 5 -5.88 -2.16 -60.80
CA GLN A 5 -7.19 -1.66 -61.20
C GLN A 5 -8.22 -1.65 -60.05
N GLN A 6 -8.16 -2.61 -59.12
CA GLN A 6 -9.04 -2.64 -57.93
C GLN A 6 -8.72 -1.52 -56.95
N LEU A 7 -7.44 -1.17 -56.77
CA LEU A 7 -7.00 -0.07 -55.91
C LEU A 7 -7.35 1.31 -56.47
N ILE A 8 -7.35 1.46 -57.80
CA ILE A 8 -7.75 2.71 -58.48
C ILE A 8 -9.28 2.87 -58.43
N ARG A 9 -10.04 1.78 -58.60
CA ARG A 9 -11.51 1.80 -58.60
C ARG A 9 -12.12 1.97 -57.20
N GLN A 10 -11.45 1.49 -56.15
CA GLN A 10 -11.86 1.64 -54.76
C GLN A 10 -10.71 2.26 -53.96
N GLY A 11 -10.68 3.60 -53.89
CA GLY A 11 -9.70 4.33 -53.09
C GLY A 11 -9.71 3.90 -51.62
N ARG A 12 -8.53 3.83 -51.00
CA ARG A 12 -8.41 3.46 -49.58
C ARG A 12 -9.05 4.55 -48.71
N SER A 13 -10.17 4.27 -48.07
CA SER A 13 -10.74 5.13 -47.03
C SER A 13 -9.96 4.97 -45.71
N SER A 14 -9.70 6.07 -45.02
CA SER A 14 -9.16 6.01 -43.66
C SER A 14 -10.19 5.33 -42.74
N LYS A 15 -9.73 4.41 -41.88
CA LYS A 15 -10.62 3.75 -40.93
C LYS A 15 -11.06 4.76 -39.87
N SER A 16 -12.36 4.91 -39.67
CA SER A 16 -12.89 5.79 -38.63
C SER A 16 -12.47 5.28 -37.24
N SER A 17 -11.95 6.18 -36.40
CA SER A 17 -11.57 5.83 -35.03
C SER A 17 -12.80 5.82 -34.12
N LYS A 18 -13.02 4.70 -33.41
CA LYS A 18 -14.14 4.60 -32.47
C LYS A 18 -13.85 5.42 -31.22
N THR A 19 -14.72 6.35 -30.88
CA THR A 19 -14.61 7.13 -29.64
C THR A 19 -14.74 6.21 -28.42
N LYS A 20 -13.88 6.42 -27.41
CA LYS A 20 -13.90 5.62 -26.18
C LYS A 20 -15.18 5.86 -25.35
N THR A 21 -15.84 7.00 -25.54
CA THR A 21 -16.99 7.50 -24.76
C THR A 21 -18.12 7.99 -25.66
N PRO A 22 -18.77 7.11 -26.44
CA PRO A 22 -19.77 7.52 -27.43
C PRO A 22 -20.98 8.24 -26.81
N ALA A 23 -21.40 7.89 -25.59
CA ALA A 23 -22.60 8.44 -24.96
C ALA A 23 -22.45 9.91 -24.54
N LEU A 24 -21.22 10.42 -24.40
CA LEU A 24 -20.98 11.82 -24.06
C LEU A 24 -21.04 12.76 -25.26
N LYS A 25 -21.26 12.27 -26.50
CA LYS A 25 -21.35 13.07 -27.75
C LYS A 25 -20.38 14.27 -27.75
N GLY A 26 -19.07 14.01 -27.60
CA GLY A 26 -18.01 15.04 -27.61
C GLY A 26 -17.78 15.82 -26.31
N SER A 27 -18.72 15.80 -25.35
CA SER A 27 -18.55 16.52 -24.08
C SER A 27 -17.58 15.81 -23.11
N PRO A 28 -16.77 16.56 -22.33
CA PRO A 28 -15.86 15.98 -21.34
C PRO A 28 -16.62 15.36 -20.15
N GLN A 29 -17.74 15.98 -19.78
CA GLN A 29 -18.65 15.55 -18.73
C GLN A 29 -20.08 15.87 -19.14
N ARG A 30 -21.04 15.05 -18.69
CA ARG A 30 -22.46 15.26 -18.98
C ARG A 30 -23.30 14.94 -17.76
N ARG A 31 -24.31 15.78 -17.52
CA ARG A 31 -25.32 15.58 -16.48
C ARG A 31 -26.22 14.41 -16.86
N GLY A 32 -26.69 13.66 -15.87
CA GLY A 32 -27.68 12.62 -16.05
C GLY A 32 -28.44 12.36 -14.77
N VAL A 33 -29.55 11.64 -14.89
CA VAL A 33 -30.41 11.24 -13.78
C VAL A 33 -30.20 9.75 -13.53
N CYS A 34 -29.96 9.37 -12.29
CA CYS A 34 -29.86 7.97 -11.89
C CYS A 34 -31.23 7.30 -12.04
N THR A 35 -31.31 6.25 -12.86
CA THR A 35 -32.53 5.43 -12.96
C THR A 35 -32.54 4.29 -11.96
N ARG A 36 -31.36 3.71 -11.69
CA ARG A 36 -31.21 2.63 -10.69
C ARG A 36 -29.81 2.60 -10.12
N VAL A 37 -29.69 2.37 -8.82
CA VAL A 37 -28.41 2.22 -8.11
C VAL A 37 -28.29 0.80 -7.56
N PHE A 38 -27.22 0.08 -7.91
CA PHE A 38 -27.05 -1.34 -7.56
C PHE A 38 -25.58 -1.75 -7.49
N THR A 39 -25.31 -2.94 -6.97
CA THR A 39 -23.96 -3.53 -6.93
C THR A 39 -23.78 -4.59 -8.01
N THR A 40 -22.58 -4.66 -8.59
CA THR A 40 -22.22 -5.63 -9.63
C THR A 40 -20.96 -6.38 -9.22
N THR A 41 -20.90 -7.67 -9.54
CA THR A 41 -19.72 -8.51 -9.33
C THR A 41 -18.62 -8.13 -10.32
N PRO A 42 -17.37 -7.92 -9.86
CA PRO A 42 -16.25 -7.63 -10.75
C PRO A 42 -15.76 -8.88 -11.49
N LYS A 43 -14.93 -8.68 -12.52
CA LYS A 43 -14.15 -9.76 -13.15
C LYS A 43 -13.16 -10.36 -12.14
N LYS A 44 -13.09 -11.70 -12.07
CA LYS A 44 -12.03 -12.43 -11.35
C LYS A 44 -10.66 -11.87 -11.79
N PRO A 45 -9.71 -11.55 -10.89
CA PRO A 45 -9.48 -12.14 -9.56
C PRO A 45 -10.06 -11.36 -8.37
N ASN A 46 -10.72 -10.23 -8.60
CA ASN A 46 -11.25 -9.40 -7.51
C ASN A 46 -12.57 -9.97 -6.98
N SER A 47 -12.81 -9.90 -5.66
CA SER A 47 -14.03 -10.39 -5.02
C SER A 47 -14.99 -9.28 -4.54
N ALA A 48 -14.48 -8.09 -4.27
CA ALA A 48 -15.29 -7.00 -3.72
C ALA A 48 -16.33 -6.45 -4.72
N LEU A 49 -17.59 -6.44 -4.31
CA LEU A 49 -18.70 -5.88 -5.08
C LEU A 49 -18.43 -4.43 -5.48
N ARG A 50 -18.82 -4.06 -6.70
CA ARG A 50 -18.66 -2.71 -7.25
C ARG A 50 -20.01 -2.01 -7.29
N LYS A 51 -20.07 -0.77 -6.79
CA LYS A 51 -21.28 0.06 -6.86
C LYS A 51 -21.39 0.74 -8.21
N VAL A 52 -22.57 0.65 -8.80
CA VAL A 52 -22.84 1.07 -10.17
C VAL A 52 -24.21 1.74 -10.21
N ALA A 53 -24.34 2.79 -11.02
CA ALA A 53 -25.62 3.42 -11.33
C ALA A 53 -25.94 3.23 -12.82
N ARG A 54 -27.19 2.91 -13.11
CA ARG A 54 -27.78 3.20 -14.42
C ARG A 54 -28.15 4.68 -14.43
N VAL A 55 -27.68 5.40 -15.44
CA VAL A 55 -27.84 6.85 -15.55
C VAL A 55 -28.36 7.17 -16.93
N ARG A 56 -29.48 7.88 -17.00
CA ARG A 56 -30.00 8.48 -18.23
C ARG A 56 -29.37 9.86 -18.41
N LEU A 57 -28.49 10.01 -19.40
CA LEU A 57 -27.85 11.29 -19.68
C LEU A 57 -28.85 12.29 -20.26
N THR A 58 -28.54 13.59 -20.15
CA THR A 58 -29.32 14.64 -20.83
C THR A 58 -29.40 14.46 -22.35
N SER A 59 -28.47 13.71 -22.94
CA SER A 59 -28.50 13.37 -24.36
C SER A 59 -29.45 12.22 -24.74
N GLY A 60 -30.28 11.75 -23.79
CA GLY A 60 -31.25 10.65 -23.97
C GLY A 60 -30.65 9.24 -23.89
N VAL A 61 -29.32 9.12 -23.89
CA VAL A 61 -28.63 7.82 -23.86
C VAL A 61 -28.53 7.30 -22.43
N GLU A 62 -28.94 6.05 -22.23
CA GLU A 62 -28.74 5.34 -20.98
C GLU A 62 -27.37 4.69 -20.92
N ILE A 63 -26.70 4.90 -19.80
CA ILE A 63 -25.37 4.35 -19.56
C ILE A 63 -25.31 3.66 -18.21
N THR A 64 -24.33 2.77 -18.09
CA THR A 64 -23.93 2.20 -16.81
C THR A 64 -22.66 2.91 -16.36
N ALA A 65 -22.72 3.59 -15.21
CA ALA A 65 -21.64 4.39 -14.66
C ALA A 65 -21.19 3.83 -13.31
N TYR A 66 -19.87 3.70 -13.12
CA TYR A 66 -19.30 3.27 -11.85
C TYR A 66 -19.28 4.40 -10.84
N ILE A 67 -19.63 4.09 -9.58
CA ILE A 67 -19.61 5.04 -8.48
C ILE A 67 -18.31 4.86 -7.69
N PRO A 68 -17.36 5.82 -7.78
CA PRO A 68 -16.08 5.69 -7.09
C PRO A 68 -16.21 5.95 -5.58
N GLY A 69 -15.41 5.22 -4.79
CA GLY A 69 -15.33 5.34 -3.32
C GLY A 69 -16.02 4.20 -2.57
N GLU A 70 -15.97 4.23 -1.23
CA GLU A 70 -16.47 3.17 -0.35
C GLU A 70 -17.95 3.33 0.03
N GLY A 71 -18.42 4.57 0.20
CA GLY A 71 -19.84 4.91 0.37
C GLY A 71 -20.39 5.73 -0.80
N HIS A 72 -21.71 5.91 -0.83
CA HIS A 72 -22.41 6.85 -1.70
C HIS A 72 -23.80 7.14 -1.12
N ASN A 73 -24.38 8.26 -1.54
CA ASN A 73 -25.67 8.77 -1.12
C ASN A 73 -26.66 8.86 -2.30
N LEU A 74 -26.33 8.22 -3.43
CA LEU A 74 -27.17 8.31 -4.62
C LEU A 74 -28.35 7.35 -4.49
N GLN A 75 -29.52 7.86 -4.80
CA GLN A 75 -30.76 7.12 -4.89
C GLN A 75 -31.24 7.16 -6.35
N GLU A 76 -32.41 6.56 -6.61
CA GLU A 76 -33.12 6.78 -7.86
C GLU A 76 -33.47 8.27 -8.00
N HIS A 77 -33.50 8.76 -9.23
CA HIS A 77 -33.72 10.16 -9.59
C HIS A 77 -32.65 11.17 -9.14
N SER A 78 -31.60 10.76 -8.40
CA SER A 78 -30.49 11.64 -8.08
C SER A 78 -29.78 12.15 -9.35
N ILE A 79 -29.45 13.43 -9.36
CA ILE A 79 -28.78 14.11 -10.45
C ILE A 79 -27.27 13.94 -10.28
N VAL A 80 -26.62 13.38 -11.29
CA VAL A 80 -25.19 13.06 -11.28
C VAL A 80 -24.46 13.64 -12.48
N LEU A 81 -23.21 14.01 -12.24
CA LEU A 81 -22.30 14.41 -13.30
C LEU A 81 -21.43 13.21 -13.68
N VAL A 82 -21.41 12.84 -14.96
CA VAL A 82 -20.71 11.65 -15.45
C VAL A 82 -19.57 12.05 -16.37
N ARG A 83 -18.42 11.36 -16.22
CA ARG A 83 -17.28 11.47 -17.11
C ARG A 83 -16.89 10.16 -17.75
N GLY A 84 -16.09 10.27 -18.81
CA GLY A 84 -15.44 9.15 -19.46
C GLY A 84 -14.42 8.45 -18.57
N GLY A 85 -14.34 7.12 -18.68
CA GLY A 85 -13.25 6.35 -18.10
C GLY A 85 -13.63 4.90 -17.85
N ARG A 86 -13.06 3.98 -18.63
CA ARG A 86 -13.26 2.54 -18.44
C ARG A 86 -12.88 2.09 -17.02
N VAL A 87 -13.68 1.20 -16.46
CA VAL A 87 -13.37 0.48 -15.23
C VAL A 87 -12.82 -0.88 -15.64
N ARG A 88 -11.59 -1.19 -15.23
CA ARG A 88 -10.91 -2.44 -15.63
C ARG A 88 -11.66 -3.68 -15.11
N ASP A 89 -12.25 -3.55 -13.93
CA ASP A 89 -12.90 -4.64 -13.21
C ASP A 89 -14.30 -4.97 -13.71
N LEU A 90 -14.98 -4.03 -14.37
CA LEU A 90 -16.38 -4.21 -14.81
C LEU A 90 -16.44 -4.24 -16.34
N PRO A 91 -16.86 -5.37 -16.96
CA PRO A 91 -17.09 -5.41 -18.39
C PRO A 91 -18.24 -4.47 -18.77
N GLY A 92 -18.11 -3.76 -19.89
CA GLY A 92 -19.14 -2.83 -20.39
C GLY A 92 -19.22 -1.46 -19.70
N VAL A 93 -18.64 -1.28 -18.50
CA VAL A 93 -18.71 0.00 -17.77
C VAL A 93 -17.59 0.97 -18.22
N ARG A 94 -17.98 1.92 -19.07
CA ARG A 94 -17.08 2.91 -19.70
C ARG A 94 -17.09 4.29 -19.04
N TYR A 95 -17.99 4.50 -18.08
CA TYR A 95 -18.25 5.81 -17.48
C TYR A 95 -18.12 5.75 -15.96
N LYS A 96 -17.82 6.91 -15.37
CA LYS A 96 -17.65 7.08 -13.92
C LYS A 96 -18.44 8.30 -13.47
N VAL A 97 -19.15 8.17 -12.36
CA VAL A 97 -19.78 9.29 -11.67
C VAL A 97 -18.68 10.16 -11.04
N ILE A 98 -18.79 11.47 -11.18
CA ILE A 98 -17.97 12.46 -10.49
C ILE A 98 -18.57 12.66 -9.09
N ARG A 99 -17.74 12.53 -8.06
CA ARG A 99 -18.11 12.77 -6.66
C ARG A 99 -17.70 14.19 -6.27
N GLY A 100 -18.47 14.82 -5.38
CA GLY A 100 -18.33 16.22 -5.00
C GLY A 100 -18.97 17.20 -5.98
N ALA A 101 -19.90 16.73 -6.83
CA ALA A 101 -20.62 17.55 -7.79
C ALA A 101 -22.08 17.08 -7.89
N LEU A 102 -23.02 18.02 -7.98
CA LEU A 102 -24.46 17.75 -7.93
C LEU A 102 -24.81 16.90 -6.68
N ASP A 103 -25.70 15.92 -6.80
CA ASP A 103 -26.18 15.14 -5.65
C ASP A 103 -25.16 14.08 -5.20
N ALA A 104 -24.11 13.84 -5.99
CA ALA A 104 -23.07 12.89 -5.66
C ALA A 104 -22.11 13.51 -4.63
N ALA A 105 -22.36 13.26 -3.33
CA ALA A 105 -21.54 13.81 -2.24
C ALA A 105 -20.04 13.47 -2.37
N GLY A 106 -19.18 14.24 -1.70
CA GLY A 106 -17.76 13.90 -1.57
C GLY A 106 -17.53 12.57 -0.84
N VAL A 107 -16.29 12.08 -0.84
CA VAL A 107 -15.87 11.02 0.09
C VAL A 107 -15.43 11.71 1.37
N LYS A 108 -16.09 11.41 2.50
CA LYS A 108 -15.72 11.94 3.84
C LYS A 108 -14.25 11.61 4.15
N ASP A 109 -13.53 12.49 4.84
CA ASP A 109 -12.13 12.33 5.29
C ASP A 109 -11.09 12.09 4.17
N ARG A 110 -11.32 12.69 2.99
CA ARG A 110 -10.38 12.63 1.87
C ARG A 110 -9.28 13.68 2.01
N LYS A 111 -8.07 13.26 2.43
CA LYS A 111 -6.93 14.18 2.63
C LYS A 111 -6.25 14.68 1.34
N GLN A 112 -6.32 13.94 0.24
CA GLN A 112 -5.71 14.35 -1.04
C GLN A 112 -6.65 14.10 -2.22
N SER A 113 -6.68 15.03 -3.18
CA SER A 113 -7.48 14.93 -4.42
C SER A 113 -7.16 13.66 -5.23
N ARG A 114 -5.92 13.15 -5.14
CA ARG A 114 -5.45 11.93 -5.81
C ARG A 114 -5.87 10.62 -5.11
N SER A 115 -6.16 10.62 -3.80
CA SER A 115 -6.53 9.39 -3.10
C SER A 115 -7.94 8.96 -3.49
N ARG A 116 -8.13 7.74 -3.98
CA ARG A 116 -9.47 7.21 -4.36
C ARG A 116 -10.22 6.56 -3.18
N ARG A 117 -9.61 6.51 -1.99
CA ARG A 117 -10.13 5.89 -0.76
C ARG A 117 -10.18 6.91 0.37
N LYS A 118 -11.00 6.60 1.38
CA LYS A 118 -11.21 7.40 2.58
C LYS A 118 -10.01 7.28 3.53
N GLY A 119 -9.54 8.41 4.07
CA GLY A 119 -8.70 8.47 5.26
C GLY A 119 -7.35 7.74 5.22
N PRO A 120 -6.56 7.84 6.31
CA PRO A 120 -5.46 6.91 6.56
C PRO A 120 -6.02 5.49 6.80
N VAL A 121 -5.29 4.48 6.35
CA VAL A 121 -5.67 3.07 6.54
C VAL A 121 -5.77 2.78 8.05
N ALA A 122 -6.92 2.22 8.47
CA ALA A 122 -7.12 1.78 9.85
C ALA A 122 -6.04 0.74 10.21
N ARG A 123 -5.42 0.94 11.38
CA ARG A 123 -4.29 0.13 11.81
C ARG A 123 -4.81 -1.07 12.59
N ARG A 124 -4.30 -2.26 12.25
CA ARG A 124 -4.51 -3.45 13.08
C ARG A 124 -3.61 -3.37 14.32
N GLU A 125 -4.19 -3.66 15.47
CA GLU A 125 -3.49 -3.85 16.73
C GLU A 125 -3.10 -5.32 16.89
N PHE A 126 -1.98 -5.56 17.58
CA PHE A 126 -1.48 -6.91 17.81
C PHE A 126 -1.87 -7.34 19.22
N ALA A 127 -2.46 -8.53 19.33
CA ALA A 127 -2.63 -9.18 20.63
C ALA A 127 -1.26 -9.38 21.28
N ALA A 128 -1.19 -9.26 22.60
CA ALA A 128 0.02 -9.53 23.35
C ALA A 128 0.38 -11.03 23.28
N ASP A 129 1.67 -11.33 23.38
CA ASP A 129 2.17 -12.70 23.41
C ASP A 129 1.63 -13.49 24.63
N PRO A 130 1.26 -14.77 24.48
CA PRO A 130 0.72 -15.56 25.59
C PRO A 130 1.71 -15.77 26.76
N VAL A 131 3.00 -15.89 26.47
CA VAL A 131 4.03 -16.23 27.47
C VAL A 131 4.58 -14.96 28.11
N TYR A 132 5.11 -14.05 27.29
CA TYR A 132 5.79 -12.84 27.76
C TYR A 132 4.87 -11.62 27.89
N ARG A 133 3.57 -11.75 27.56
CA ARG A 133 2.57 -10.67 27.60
C ARG A 133 2.99 -9.37 26.90
N SER A 134 3.84 -9.50 25.89
CA SER A 134 4.45 -8.38 25.18
C SER A 134 4.04 -8.35 23.71
N SER A 135 3.55 -7.20 23.24
CA SER A 135 3.23 -6.99 21.83
C SER A 135 4.47 -6.88 20.93
N LEU A 136 5.66 -6.66 21.52
CA LEU A 136 6.93 -6.63 20.81
C LEU A 136 7.34 -8.04 20.37
N VAL A 137 7.20 -9.03 21.26
CA VAL A 137 7.50 -10.44 20.95
C VAL A 137 6.58 -10.92 19.82
N THR A 138 5.29 -10.60 19.87
CA THR A 138 4.35 -10.93 18.78
C THR A 138 4.76 -10.30 17.44
N GLN A 139 5.30 -9.09 17.44
CA GLN A 139 5.81 -8.46 16.22
C GLN A 139 7.05 -9.16 15.67
N ILE A 140 7.95 -9.64 16.53
CA ILE A 140 9.10 -10.46 16.14
C ILE A 140 8.64 -11.79 15.57
N VAL A 141 7.75 -12.52 16.26
CA VAL A 141 7.15 -13.78 15.78
C VAL A 141 6.54 -13.61 14.40
N ASN A 142 5.72 -12.59 14.19
CA ASN A 142 5.10 -12.30 12.90
C ASN A 142 6.12 -12.00 11.80
N LYS A 143 7.29 -11.44 12.13
CA LYS A 143 8.35 -11.14 11.17
C LYS A 143 9.25 -12.35 10.88
N VAL A 144 9.47 -13.23 11.87
CA VAL A 144 10.17 -14.51 11.71
C VAL A 144 9.34 -15.49 10.87
N MET A 145 8.01 -15.45 11.02
CA MET A 145 7.06 -16.34 10.35
C MET A 145 7.20 -16.34 8.82
N LEU A 146 7.24 -17.56 8.27
CA LEU A 146 7.25 -17.84 6.83
C LEU A 146 6.06 -18.73 6.47
N HIS A 147 5.49 -18.53 5.28
CA HIS A 147 4.37 -19.32 4.75
C HIS A 147 3.15 -19.46 5.70
N GLY A 148 2.94 -18.49 6.59
CA GLY A 148 1.85 -18.52 7.57
C GLY A 148 2.00 -19.55 8.71
N LYS A 149 3.16 -20.19 8.84
CA LYS A 149 3.44 -21.19 9.90
C LYS A 149 3.75 -20.51 11.23
N LYS A 150 2.71 -20.08 11.95
CA LYS A 150 2.86 -19.32 13.21
C LYS A 150 3.46 -20.15 14.33
N SER A 151 3.05 -21.41 14.51
CA SER A 151 3.54 -22.28 15.58
C SER A 151 5.06 -22.51 15.52
N ILE A 152 5.62 -22.67 14.32
CA ILE A 152 7.07 -22.80 14.11
C ILE A 152 7.79 -21.48 14.40
N ALA A 153 7.17 -20.35 14.06
CA ALA A 153 7.76 -19.04 14.35
C ALA A 153 7.77 -18.77 15.86
N GLU A 154 6.72 -19.16 16.58
CA GLU A 154 6.64 -19.09 18.04
C GLU A 154 7.72 -19.96 18.68
N SER A 155 7.86 -21.22 18.24
CA SER A 155 8.89 -22.12 18.78
C SER A 155 10.30 -21.54 18.59
N ILE A 156 10.64 -21.06 17.38
CA ILE A 156 11.95 -20.46 17.10
C ILE A 156 12.23 -19.26 18.02
N VAL A 157 11.25 -18.38 18.24
CA VAL A 157 11.43 -17.19 19.07
C VAL A 157 11.57 -17.57 20.54
N TYR A 158 10.77 -18.50 21.04
CA TYR A 158 10.87 -18.94 22.43
C TYR A 158 12.17 -19.73 22.70
N ASP A 159 12.60 -20.57 21.75
CA ASP A 159 13.88 -21.27 21.82
C ASP A 159 15.04 -20.26 21.82
N ALA A 160 14.99 -19.22 21.00
CA ALA A 160 15.98 -18.14 21.00
C ALA A 160 16.04 -17.42 22.35
N MET A 161 14.89 -17.13 22.95
CA MET A 161 14.81 -16.48 24.28
C MET A 161 15.41 -17.38 25.37
N LYS A 162 15.18 -18.70 25.31
CA LYS A 162 15.79 -19.68 26.22
C LYS A 162 17.31 -19.73 26.06
N VAL A 163 17.82 -19.68 24.82
CA VAL A 163 19.26 -19.61 24.54
C VAL A 163 19.87 -18.31 25.09
N MET A 164 19.17 -17.18 24.97
CA MET A 164 19.62 -15.91 25.54
C MET A 164 19.67 -15.94 27.07
N GLU A 165 18.65 -16.51 27.70
CA GLU A 165 18.58 -16.67 29.16
C GLU A 165 19.75 -17.51 29.68
N ALA A 166 20.03 -18.66 29.02
CA ALA A 166 21.14 -19.53 29.40
C ALA A 166 22.52 -18.86 29.26
N LYS A 167 22.70 -17.94 28.30
CA LYS A 167 23.99 -17.29 28.04
C LYS A 167 24.23 -16.01 28.84
N MET A 168 23.20 -15.19 29.03
CA MET A 168 23.31 -13.89 29.69
C MET A 168 22.95 -13.93 31.17
N GLY A 169 22.18 -14.93 31.64
CA GLY A 169 21.65 -14.98 33.00
C GLY A 169 20.71 -13.83 33.36
N ALA A 170 20.25 -13.05 32.37
CA ALA A 170 19.36 -11.91 32.52
C ALA A 170 18.00 -12.19 31.87
N GLU A 171 16.97 -11.47 32.30
CA GLU A 171 15.61 -11.62 31.75
C GLU A 171 15.62 -11.36 30.23
N PRO A 172 15.28 -12.35 29.40
CA PRO A 172 15.46 -12.25 27.95
C PRO A 172 14.58 -11.15 27.32
N LEU A 173 13.45 -10.81 27.95
CA LEU A 173 12.58 -9.72 27.50
C LEU A 173 13.27 -8.35 27.61
N THR A 174 14.08 -8.12 28.65
CA THR A 174 14.80 -6.85 28.83
C THR A 174 15.90 -6.71 27.77
N ALA A 175 16.64 -7.80 27.50
CA ALA A 175 17.65 -7.85 26.47
C ALA A 175 17.05 -7.59 25.08
N VAL A 176 15.89 -8.18 24.76
CA VAL A 176 15.18 -7.93 23.50
C VAL A 176 14.70 -6.48 23.37
N LYS A 177 14.13 -5.89 24.44
CA LYS A 177 13.74 -4.47 24.43
C LYS A 177 14.94 -3.59 24.15
N ARG A 178 16.04 -3.81 24.87
CA ARG A 178 17.31 -3.09 24.69
C ARG A 178 17.88 -3.25 23.28
N ALA A 179 17.89 -4.46 22.74
CA ALA A 179 18.34 -4.73 21.38
C ALA A 179 17.52 -3.95 20.33
N VAL A 180 16.20 -3.98 20.46
CA VAL A 180 15.32 -3.23 19.55
C VAL A 180 15.52 -1.72 19.70
N ASP A 181 15.68 -1.21 20.92
CA ASP A 181 15.96 0.21 21.17
C ASP A 181 17.29 0.66 20.56
N ASN A 182 18.33 -0.18 20.66
CA ASN A 182 19.62 0.08 20.04
C ASN A 182 19.55 0.06 18.50
N VAL A 183 18.71 -0.77 17.88
CA VAL A 183 18.65 -0.85 16.40
C VAL A 183 17.69 0.20 15.80
N LYS A 184 16.82 0.84 16.59
CA LYS A 184 15.86 1.87 16.11
C LYS A 184 16.58 3.03 15.39
N PRO A 185 16.30 3.25 14.09
CA PRO A 185 16.83 4.42 13.39
C PRO A 185 16.00 5.67 13.72
N PRO A 186 16.62 6.78 14.16
CA PRO A 186 15.90 8.05 14.36
C PRO A 186 15.64 8.77 13.02
N LEU A 187 16.55 8.65 12.07
CA LEU A 187 16.47 9.26 10.73
C LEU A 187 16.52 8.16 9.67
N GLU A 188 15.74 8.32 8.61
CA GLU A 188 15.86 7.52 7.39
C GLU A 188 16.05 8.43 6.19
N VAL A 189 16.70 7.91 5.16
CA VAL A 189 16.85 8.60 3.88
C VAL A 189 15.76 8.13 2.93
N ARG A 190 15.06 9.07 2.29
CA ARG A 190 14.04 8.78 1.28
C ARG A 190 14.38 9.47 -0.04
N SER A 191 14.25 8.75 -1.14
CA SER A 191 14.46 9.32 -2.47
C SER A 191 13.31 10.26 -2.85
N ARG A 192 13.66 11.47 -3.32
CA ARG A 192 12.72 12.46 -3.86
C ARG A 192 13.27 13.04 -5.16
N ARG A 193 12.42 13.10 -6.19
CA ARG A 193 12.78 13.71 -7.48
C ARG A 193 12.40 15.19 -7.49
N VAL A 194 13.37 16.07 -7.75
CA VAL A 194 13.19 17.53 -7.81
C VAL A 194 13.99 18.06 -8.99
N GLY A 195 13.38 18.90 -9.83
CA GLY A 195 14.10 19.55 -10.94
C GLY A 195 14.78 18.61 -11.94
N GLY A 196 14.31 17.36 -12.08
CA GLY A 196 14.88 16.35 -12.97
C GLY A 196 15.84 15.37 -12.31
N ALA A 197 16.51 15.76 -11.22
CA ALA A 197 17.44 14.92 -10.44
C ALA A 197 16.76 14.20 -9.26
N THR A 198 17.36 13.12 -8.77
CA THR A 198 16.88 12.36 -7.61
C THR A 198 17.78 12.63 -6.41
N TYR A 199 17.23 13.23 -5.37
CA TYR A 199 17.92 13.53 -4.12
C TYR A 199 17.57 12.52 -3.05
N GLN A 200 18.52 12.28 -2.17
CA GLN A 200 18.35 11.52 -0.94
C GLN A 200 17.99 12.49 0.17
N VAL A 201 16.72 12.50 0.58
CA VAL A 201 16.20 13.45 1.57
C VAL A 201 16.13 12.78 2.94
N PRO A 202 16.80 13.31 3.97
CA PRO A 202 16.67 12.81 5.33
C PRO A 202 15.31 13.17 5.92
N VAL A 203 14.63 12.19 6.51
CA VAL A 203 13.31 12.34 7.13
C VAL A 203 13.32 11.63 8.48
N GLU A 204 12.69 12.25 9.47
CA GLU A 204 12.52 11.65 10.79
C GLU A 204 11.60 10.42 10.75
N VAL A 205 12.06 9.33 11.35
CA VAL A 205 11.31 8.07 11.35
C VAL A 205 10.27 8.10 12.47
N ARG A 206 9.00 7.94 12.10
CA ARG A 206 7.92 7.78 13.08
C ARG A 206 8.22 6.59 14.03
N PRO A 207 7.95 6.69 15.35
CA PRO A 207 8.33 5.67 16.33
C PRO A 207 7.86 4.24 16.01
N ARG A 208 6.63 4.08 15.51
CA ARG A 208 6.09 2.77 15.07
C ARG A 208 6.83 2.20 13.84
N ARG A 209 7.31 3.07 12.95
CA ARG A 209 8.11 2.64 11.80
C ARG A 209 9.52 2.26 12.23
N ALA A 210 10.12 3.01 13.17
CA ALA A 210 11.44 2.72 13.71
C ALA A 210 11.49 1.33 14.35
N THR A 211 10.52 1.00 15.20
CA THR A 211 10.34 -0.36 15.78
C THR A 211 10.21 -1.44 14.70
N THR A 212 9.40 -1.20 13.67
CA THR A 212 9.23 -2.16 12.56
C THR A 212 10.51 -2.34 11.73
N LEU A 213 11.28 -1.26 11.52
CA LEU A 213 12.57 -1.32 10.81
C LEU A 213 13.60 -2.10 11.63
N ALA A 214 13.69 -1.83 12.93
CA ALA A 214 14.59 -2.54 13.83
C ALA A 214 14.32 -4.05 13.84
N ILE A 215 13.07 -4.46 14.08
CA ILE A 215 12.67 -5.88 14.05
C ILE A 215 12.97 -6.50 12.69
N ARG A 216 12.73 -5.77 11.60
CA ARG A 216 13.03 -6.26 10.25
C ARG A 216 14.51 -6.52 10.05
N TRP A 217 15.37 -5.58 10.41
CA TRP A 217 16.81 -5.71 10.23
C TRP A 217 17.41 -6.82 11.08
N ILE A 218 16.99 -6.92 12.35
CA ILE A 218 17.40 -8.01 13.23
C ILE A 218 17.06 -9.37 12.61
N VAL A 219 15.82 -9.57 12.16
CA VAL A 219 15.41 -10.86 11.58
C VAL A 219 16.09 -11.13 10.22
N GLU A 220 16.26 -10.11 9.37
CA GLU A 220 16.95 -10.26 8.08
C GLU A 220 18.43 -10.63 8.27
N ASN A 221 19.11 -9.95 9.20
CA ASN A 221 20.51 -10.21 9.48
C ASN A 221 20.70 -11.55 10.22
N ALA A 222 19.82 -11.90 11.17
CA ALA A 222 19.80 -13.21 11.82
C ALA A 222 19.70 -14.34 10.78
N ARG A 223 18.86 -14.19 9.75
CA ARG A 223 18.75 -15.19 8.66
C ARG A 223 20.00 -15.31 7.80
N SER A 224 20.83 -14.28 7.76
CA SER A 224 22.10 -14.28 7.01
C SER A 224 23.28 -14.83 7.81
N ARG A 225 23.09 -15.09 9.11
CA ARG A 225 24.14 -15.67 9.95
C ARG A 225 24.36 -17.15 9.63
N ARG A 226 25.48 -17.68 10.14
CA ARG A 226 26.00 -19.02 9.81
C ARG A 226 25.75 -20.06 10.92
N GLU A 227 25.07 -19.73 12.02
CA GLU A 227 24.75 -20.73 13.04
C GLU A 227 23.81 -21.83 12.50
N LYS A 228 23.69 -22.94 13.25
CA LYS A 228 23.02 -24.15 12.75
C LYS A 228 21.50 -24.02 12.74
N THR A 229 20.94 -23.41 13.79
CA THR A 229 19.49 -23.26 13.92
C THR A 229 19.10 -21.78 13.87
N MET A 230 17.91 -21.49 13.33
CA MET A 230 17.39 -20.12 13.31
C MET A 230 17.23 -19.53 14.72
N ALA A 231 16.98 -20.37 15.74
CA ALA A 231 16.89 -19.96 17.13
C ALA A 231 18.24 -19.43 17.64
N GLU A 232 19.33 -20.15 17.36
CA GLU A 232 20.69 -19.70 17.67
C GLU A 232 21.05 -18.44 16.89
N CYS A 233 20.75 -18.38 15.59
CA CYS A 233 21.01 -17.18 14.77
C CYS A 233 20.31 -15.94 15.33
N LEU A 234 19.03 -16.09 15.70
CA LEU A 234 18.23 -14.99 16.25
C LEU A 234 18.73 -14.58 17.63
N ALA A 235 19.03 -15.54 18.51
CA ALA A 235 19.59 -15.27 19.84
C ALA A 235 20.92 -14.52 19.74
N SER A 236 21.84 -14.98 18.90
CA SER A 236 23.13 -14.33 18.68
C SER A 236 22.99 -12.90 18.18
N GLU A 237 22.14 -12.65 17.17
CA GLU A 237 21.92 -11.29 16.65
C GLU A 237 21.29 -10.36 17.69
N LEU A 238 20.36 -10.88 18.50
CA LEU A 238 19.72 -10.10 19.57
C LEU A 238 20.70 -9.78 20.71
N MET A 239 21.56 -10.73 21.10
CA MET A 239 22.61 -10.49 22.09
C MET A 239 23.60 -9.44 21.58
N ASP A 240 24.09 -9.58 20.35
CA ASP A 240 25.01 -8.62 19.73
C ASP A 240 24.38 -7.23 19.68
N ALA A 241 23.13 -7.12 19.20
CA ALA A 241 22.40 -5.85 19.14
C ALA A 241 22.14 -5.24 20.52
N SER A 242 21.91 -6.05 21.56
CA SER A 242 21.73 -5.56 22.93
C SER A 242 22.99 -4.88 23.50
N ASN A 243 24.16 -5.37 23.07
CA ASN A 243 25.47 -4.81 23.40
C ASN A 243 25.91 -3.67 22.46
N GLY A 244 25.08 -3.30 21.48
CA GLY A 244 25.41 -2.26 20.51
C GLY A 244 26.33 -2.74 19.38
N LEU A 245 26.45 -4.05 19.19
CA LEU A 245 27.27 -4.68 18.15
C LEU A 245 26.38 -5.39 17.11
N GLY A 246 27.02 -5.93 16.07
CA GLY A 246 26.36 -6.77 15.06
C GLY A 246 25.94 -6.03 13.78
N ALA A 247 25.49 -6.81 12.80
CA ALA A 247 25.14 -6.30 11.47
C ALA A 247 23.93 -5.36 11.51
N SER A 248 23.00 -5.58 12.45
CA SER A 248 21.82 -4.74 12.63
C SER A 248 22.18 -3.34 13.13
N MET A 249 23.16 -3.24 14.02
CA MET A 249 23.67 -1.96 14.52
C MET A 249 24.43 -1.20 13.43
N LYS A 250 25.31 -1.88 12.70
CA LYS A 250 26.01 -1.29 11.55
C LYS A 250 25.03 -0.71 10.52
N LYS A 251 23.93 -1.41 10.23
CA LYS A 251 22.90 -0.92 9.30
C LYS A 251 22.18 0.34 9.79
N ARG A 252 21.95 0.47 11.11
CA ARG A 252 21.42 1.70 11.72
C ARG A 252 22.43 2.85 11.57
N GLU A 253 23.70 2.60 11.90
CA GLU A 253 24.78 3.60 11.82
C GLU A 253 25.00 4.08 10.39
N ASP A 254 25.07 3.18 9.42
CA ASP A 254 25.22 3.52 7.99
C ASP A 254 24.06 4.41 7.51
N MET A 255 22.83 4.08 7.92
CA MET A 255 21.66 4.89 7.59
C MET A 255 21.70 6.28 8.24
N GLN A 256 22.14 6.35 9.49
CA GLN A 256 22.27 7.62 10.21
C GLN A 256 23.36 8.50 9.58
N LYS A 257 24.54 7.94 9.32
CA LYS A 257 25.64 8.62 8.64
C LYS A 257 25.20 9.15 7.27
N MET A 258 24.48 8.33 6.50
CA MET A 258 23.93 8.76 5.21
C MET A 258 22.90 9.89 5.34
N ALA A 259 22.05 9.86 6.37
CA ALA A 259 21.09 10.92 6.63
C ALA A 259 21.77 12.24 7.05
N GLU A 260 22.81 12.15 7.87
CA GLU A 260 23.62 13.29 8.31
C GLU A 260 24.40 13.91 7.14
N SER A 261 25.00 13.10 6.27
CA SER A 261 25.67 13.59 5.05
C SER A 261 24.72 14.35 4.11
N ASN A 262 23.43 13.97 4.10
CA ASN A 262 22.40 14.57 3.24
C ASN A 262 21.55 15.62 3.96
N LYS A 263 21.96 16.10 5.15
CA LYS A 263 21.21 17.07 5.96
C LYS A 263 20.84 18.35 5.21
N ALA A 264 21.68 18.77 4.25
CA ALA A 264 21.42 19.92 3.39
C ALA A 264 20.09 19.82 2.61
N PHE A 265 19.67 18.60 2.25
CA PHE A 265 18.43 18.35 1.49
C PHE A 265 17.18 18.22 2.37
N ALA A 266 17.27 18.43 3.68
CA ALA A 266 16.15 18.29 4.61
C ALA A 266 14.96 19.21 4.27
N HIS A 267 15.18 20.34 3.61
CA HIS A 267 14.14 21.25 3.15
C HIS A 267 13.22 20.63 2.08
N TYR A 268 13.69 19.58 1.40
CA TYR A 268 12.87 18.78 0.47
C TYR A 268 12.05 17.68 1.18
N ARG A 269 11.77 17.78 2.48
CA ARG A 269 10.87 16.85 3.20
C ARG A 269 9.38 17.11 2.92
N TRP A 270 8.49 16.20 3.35
CA TRP A 270 7.03 16.26 3.16
C TRP A 270 6.27 15.68 4.35
#